data_AF-A0A2V6BFR7-F1
#
_entry.id   AF-A0A2V6BFR7-F1
#
_cell.length_a   1.000
_cell.length_b   1.000
_cell.length_c   1.000
_cell.angle_alpha   90.00
_cell.angle_beta   90.00
_cell.angle_gamma   90.00
#
_symmetry.space_group_name_H-M   'P 1'
#
loop_
_entity.id
_entity.type
_entity.pdbx_description
1 polymer ?
#
loop_
_entity_poly.entity_id
_entity_poly.type
_entity_poly.pdbx_seq_one_letter_code
_entity_poly.pdbx_strand_id
1 'polypeptide(L)'
;MSPKAAAKDQLDRASTSIPLNIAEGNGKFSARDRARFFEMARGSALECAACLDVLIARKLTTGEKVTASKERLVRIVEMLVGLLRRFSDRADVLREESPDYLFDHDYEHEQEHAPRP
;
A
#
# COMPACT_ATOMS: atom_id res chain seq x y z
N MET A 1 -16.98 -6.02 18.18
CA MET A 1 -16.35 -5.01 17.28
C MET A 1 -16.92 -5.21 15.89
N SER A 2 -17.44 -4.18 15.20
CA SER A 2 -18.00 -4.40 13.85
C SER A 2 -16.88 -4.66 12.84
N PRO A 3 -17.11 -5.44 11.78
CA PRO A 3 -16.09 -5.69 10.75
C PRO A 3 -15.56 -4.38 10.12
N LYS A 4 -16.42 -3.37 9.98
CA LYS A 4 -16.03 -2.00 9.55
C LYS A 4 -15.00 -1.37 10.48
N ALA A 5 -15.16 -1.53 11.79
CA ALA A 5 -14.23 -0.99 12.77
C ALA A 5 -12.87 -1.69 12.73
N ALA A 6 -12.83 -3.01 12.47
CA ALA A 6 -11.58 -3.78 12.44
C ALA A 6 -10.64 -3.39 11.30
N ALA A 7 -11.14 -3.22 10.06
CA ALA A 7 -10.31 -2.84 8.92
C ALA A 7 -9.82 -1.38 9.03
N LYS A 8 -10.65 -0.49 9.57
CA LYS A 8 -10.26 0.90 9.84
C LYS A 8 -9.18 0.97 10.93
N ASP A 9 -9.33 0.22 12.02
CA ASP A 9 -8.34 0.15 13.10
C ASP A 9 -7.00 -0.40 12.61
N GLN A 10 -7.01 -1.48 11.82
CA GLN A 10 -5.79 -2.02 11.23
C GLN A 10 -5.14 -1.02 10.27
N LEU A 11 -5.92 -0.30 9.44
CA LEU A 11 -5.39 0.74 8.56
C LEU A 11 -4.70 1.85 9.35
N ASP A 12 -5.30 2.29 10.47
CA ASP A 12 -4.73 3.33 11.33
C ASP A 12 -3.42 2.88 11.99
N ARG A 13 -3.40 1.66 12.54
CA ARG A 13 -2.19 1.06 13.14
C ARG A 13 -1.08 0.83 12.11
N ALA A 14 -1.41 0.25 10.96
CA ALA A 14 -0.45 -0.02 9.89
C ALA A 14 0.12 1.28 9.30
N SER A 15 -0.73 2.28 9.02
CA SER A 15 -0.28 3.56 8.47
C SER A 15 0.60 4.34 9.44
N THR A 16 0.31 4.26 10.74
CA THR A 16 1.15 4.83 11.82
C THR A 16 2.48 4.08 11.96
N SER A 17 2.48 2.76 11.77
CA SER A 17 3.68 1.91 11.86
C SER A 17 4.72 2.23 10.79
N ILE A 18 4.30 2.67 9.59
CA ILE A 18 5.21 3.04 8.49
C ILE A 18 6.23 4.12 8.90
N PRO A 19 5.83 5.35 9.29
CA PRO A 19 6.78 6.39 9.67
C PRO A 19 7.57 6.03 10.94
N LEU A 20 6.96 5.31 11.89
CA LEU A 20 7.66 4.86 13.11
C LEU A 20 8.84 3.92 12.78
N ASN A 21 8.62 2.93 11.93
CA ASN A 21 9.67 2.02 11.51
C ASN A 21 10.74 2.73 10.65
N ILE A 22 10.36 3.68 9.80
CA ILE A 22 11.33 4.48 9.05
C ILE A 22 12.24 5.28 10.00
N ALA A 23 11.65 5.95 11.00
CA ALA A 23 12.41 6.72 11.98
C ALA A 23 13.36 5.82 12.79
N GLU A 24 12.84 4.71 13.31
CA GLU A 24 13.61 3.76 14.12
C GLU A 24 14.74 3.12 13.32
N GLY A 25 14.47 2.74 12.06
CA GLY A 25 15.48 2.24 11.12
C GLY A 25 16.61 3.23 10.94
N ASN A 26 16.32 4.50 10.69
CA ASN A 26 17.35 5.54 10.55
C ASN A 26 18.19 5.77 11.82
N GLY A 27 17.65 5.45 12.99
CA GLY A 27 18.37 5.48 14.27
C GLY A 27 19.33 4.31 14.50
N LYS A 28 19.31 3.25 13.68
CA LYS A 28 20.19 2.09 13.85
C LYS A 28 21.59 2.33 13.30
N PHE A 29 22.58 1.74 13.98
CA PHE A 29 24.00 1.83 13.61
C PHE A 29 24.36 0.87 12.47
N SER A 30 23.87 -0.37 12.50
CA SER A 30 24.20 -1.38 11.50
C SER A 30 23.27 -1.32 10.28
N ALA A 31 23.81 -1.59 9.08
CA ALA A 31 23.01 -1.69 7.85
C ALA A 31 21.95 -2.80 7.95
N ARG A 32 22.32 -3.95 8.52
CA ARG A 32 21.40 -5.07 8.76
C ARG A 32 20.21 -4.68 9.62
N ASP A 33 20.42 -3.95 10.71
CA ASP A 33 19.33 -3.52 11.57
C ASP A 33 18.47 -2.45 10.90
N ARG A 34 19.08 -1.48 10.18
CA ARG A 34 18.34 -0.53 9.33
C ARG A 34 17.37 -1.26 8.39
N ALA A 35 17.88 -2.25 7.66
CA ALA A 35 17.11 -3.02 6.69
C ALA A 35 15.90 -3.73 7.33
N ARG A 36 16.06 -4.32 8.52
CA ARG A 36 14.95 -4.96 9.25
C ARG A 36 13.77 -4.01 9.48
N PHE A 37 14.05 -2.78 9.91
CA PHE A 37 13.00 -1.78 10.12
C PHE A 37 12.37 -1.30 8.81
N PHE A 38 13.15 -1.12 7.75
CA PHE A 38 12.60 -0.79 6.43
C PHE A 38 11.73 -1.92 5.85
N GLU A 39 12.05 -3.18 6.16
CA GLU A 39 11.23 -4.34 5.80
C GLU A 39 9.91 -4.35 6.57
N MET A 40 9.92 -4.03 7.87
CA MET A 40 8.70 -3.85 8.67
C MET A 40 7.84 -2.69 8.15
N ALA A 41 8.44 -1.55 7.79
CA ALA A 41 7.75 -0.42 7.17
C ALA A 41 7.10 -0.83 5.84
N ARG A 42 7.81 -1.62 5.00
CA ARG A 42 7.27 -2.14 3.74
C ARG A 42 6.07 -3.05 4.01
N GLY A 43 6.19 -3.97 4.97
CA GLY A 43 5.07 -4.83 5.39
C GLY A 43 3.86 -4.02 5.82
N SER A 44 4.05 -2.98 6.64
CA SER A 44 2.96 -2.08 7.07
C SER A 44 2.32 -1.32 5.91
N ALA A 45 3.10 -0.91 4.89
CA ALA A 45 2.54 -0.28 3.68
C ALA A 45 1.68 -1.24 2.85
N LEU A 46 2.08 -2.51 2.72
CA LEU A 46 1.29 -3.53 2.04
C LEU A 46 0.02 -3.87 2.83
N GLU A 47 0.09 -3.93 4.15
CA GLU A 47 -1.09 -4.08 5.01
C GLU A 47 -2.09 -2.93 4.84
N CYS A 48 -1.61 -1.68 4.71
CA CYS A 48 -2.49 -0.55 4.39
C CYS A 48 -3.25 -0.77 3.07
N ALA A 49 -2.55 -1.21 2.02
CA ALA A 49 -3.17 -1.47 0.73
C ALA A 49 -4.25 -2.57 0.85
N ALA A 50 -3.94 -3.67 1.53
CA ALA A 50 -4.89 -4.74 1.80
C ALA A 50 -6.10 -4.26 2.64
N CYS A 51 -5.90 -3.37 3.61
CA CYS A 51 -6.99 -2.79 4.38
C CYS A 51 -7.91 -1.94 3.49
N LEU A 52 -7.37 -1.17 2.55
CA LEU A 52 -8.17 -0.42 1.57
C LEU A 52 -8.98 -1.36 0.66
N ASP A 53 -8.39 -2.48 0.24
CA ASP A 53 -9.08 -3.51 -0.54
C ASP A 53 -10.24 -4.14 0.22
N VAL A 54 -10.02 -4.48 1.49
CA VAL A 54 -11.08 -4.99 2.37
C VAL A 54 -12.22 -3.98 2.54
N LEU A 55 -11.92 -2.68 2.62
CA LEU A 55 -12.95 -1.63 2.71
C LEU A 55 -13.76 -1.51 1.41
N ILE A 56 -13.13 -1.64 0.24
CA ILE A 56 -13.84 -1.69 -1.05
C ILE A 56 -14.72 -2.95 -1.14
N ALA A 57 -14.17 -4.13 -0.84
CA ALA A 57 -14.88 -5.41 -0.92
C ALA A 57 -16.12 -5.44 -0.02
N ARG A 58 -16.08 -4.71 1.10
CA ARG A 58 -17.20 -4.56 2.04
C ARG A 58 -18.16 -3.42 1.67
N LYS A 59 -17.98 -2.77 0.52
CA LYS A 59 -18.77 -1.63 0.04
C LYS A 59 -18.78 -0.45 1.02
N LEU A 60 -17.68 -0.27 1.76
CA LEU A 60 -17.51 0.81 2.74
C LEU A 60 -16.84 2.05 2.15
N THR A 61 -16.20 1.90 0.99
CA THR A 61 -15.61 2.95 0.16
C THR A 61 -15.65 2.51 -1.31
N THR A 62 -15.25 3.39 -2.22
CA THR A 62 -15.12 3.09 -3.66
C THR A 62 -13.66 3.05 -4.07
N GLY A 63 -13.37 2.42 -5.21
CA GLY A 63 -12.03 2.42 -5.82
C GLY A 63 -11.49 3.83 -6.00
N GLU A 64 -12.28 4.70 -6.64
CA GLU A 64 -11.96 6.12 -6.87
C GLU A 64 -11.52 6.86 -5.59
N LYS A 65 -12.22 6.62 -4.47
CA LYS A 65 -11.90 7.26 -3.18
C LYS A 65 -10.58 6.81 -2.59
N VAL A 66 -10.07 5.63 -2.97
CA VAL A 66 -8.81 5.08 -2.42
C VAL A 66 -7.66 5.11 -3.41
N THR A 67 -7.88 5.42 -4.69
CA THR A 67 -6.85 5.48 -5.74
C THR A 67 -5.66 6.33 -5.31
N ALA A 68 -5.88 7.58 -4.90
CA ALA A 68 -4.82 8.48 -4.47
C ALA A 68 -4.03 7.94 -3.25
N SER A 69 -4.71 7.21 -2.34
CA SER A 69 -4.07 6.57 -1.20
C SER A 69 -3.20 5.38 -1.62
N LYS A 70 -3.68 4.55 -2.54
CA LYS A 70 -2.91 3.43 -3.10
C LYS A 70 -1.69 3.91 -3.88
N GLU A 71 -1.82 4.95 -4.71
CA GLU A 71 -0.69 5.56 -5.42
C GLU A 71 0.39 6.07 -4.45
N ARG A 72 -0.03 6.67 -3.32
CA ARG A 72 0.90 7.08 -2.27
C ARG A 72 1.60 5.88 -1.64
N LEU A 73 0.89 4.79 -1.38
CA LEU A 73 1.47 3.56 -0.84
C LEU A 73 2.49 2.94 -1.81
N VAL A 74 2.21 2.94 -3.12
CA VAL A 74 3.16 2.49 -4.15
C VAL A 74 4.47 3.27 -4.05
N ARG A 75 4.42 4.60 -4.05
CA ARG A 75 5.62 5.44 -3.91
C ARG A 75 6.39 5.16 -2.62
N ILE A 76 5.67 4.96 -1.50
CA ILE A 76 6.29 4.59 -0.22
C ILE A 76 7.02 3.25 -0.33
N VAL A 77 6.40 2.23 -0.92
CA VAL A 77 7.00 0.92 -1.13
C VAL A 77 8.24 1.03 -2.02
N GLU A 78 8.19 1.78 -3.13
CA GLU A 78 9.35 2.00 -4.02
C GLU A 78 10.53 2.64 -3.28
N MET A 79 10.27 3.68 -2.47
CA MET A 79 11.30 4.31 -1.64
C MET A 79 11.90 3.33 -0.63
N LEU A 80 11.06 2.52 0.04
CA LEU A 80 11.51 1.51 1.00
C LEU A 80 12.31 0.39 0.34
N VAL A 81 11.92 -0.05 -0.85
CA VAL A 81 12.69 -1.03 -1.65
C VAL A 81 14.05 -0.44 -2.03
N GLY A 82 14.12 0.84 -2.41
CA GLY A 82 15.38 1.54 -2.63
C GLY A 82 16.30 1.54 -1.39
N LEU A 83 15.75 1.83 -0.21
CA LEU A 83 16.49 1.76 1.05
C LEU A 83 16.93 0.32 1.38
N LEU A 84 16.05 -0.65 1.18
CA LEU A 84 16.38 -2.07 1.38
C LEU A 84 17.50 -2.53 0.46
N ARG A 85 17.48 -2.14 -0.82
CA ARG A 85 18.58 -2.45 -1.76
C ARG A 85 19.92 -1.86 -1.31
N ARG A 86 19.89 -0.72 -0.62
CA ARG A 86 21.10 -0.07 -0.08
C ARG A 86 21.63 -0.74 1.19
N PHE A 87 20.75 -1.21 2.07
CA PHE A 87 21.12 -1.63 3.42
C PHE A 87 20.98 -3.14 3.68
N SER A 88 20.38 -3.89 2.76
CA SER A 88 20.22 -5.35 2.84
C SER A 88 21.22 -6.07 1.96
N ASP A 89 21.91 -7.06 2.52
CA ASP A 89 22.75 -8.01 1.76
C ASP A 89 21.92 -8.88 0.80
N ARG A 90 20.57 -8.81 0.87
CA ARG A 90 19.61 -9.55 0.02
C ARG A 90 19.00 -8.70 -1.11
N ALA A 91 19.56 -7.54 -1.42
CA ALA A 91 19.06 -6.62 -2.44
C ALA A 91 18.71 -7.28 -3.78
N ASP A 92 19.46 -8.32 -4.15
CA ASP A 92 19.32 -9.06 -5.41
C ASP A 92 18.03 -9.93 -5.48
N VAL A 93 17.42 -10.25 -4.34
CA VAL A 93 16.23 -11.14 -4.26
C VAL A 93 14.92 -10.35 -4.23
N LEU A 94 14.96 -9.03 -3.99
CA LEU A 94 13.77 -8.15 -3.88
C LEU A 94 13.33 -7.52 -5.22
N ARG A 95 13.70 -8.11 -6.35
CA ARG A 95 13.16 -7.71 -7.66
C ARG A 95 11.73 -8.25 -7.75
N GLU A 96 10.74 -7.45 -7.33
CA GLU A 96 9.38 -7.62 -7.86
C GLU A 96 9.47 -7.38 -9.37
N GLU A 97 9.18 -8.41 -10.16
CA GLU A 97 8.94 -8.24 -11.59
C GLU A 97 7.72 -7.31 -11.75
N SER A 98 7.80 -6.39 -12.72
CA SER A 98 6.74 -5.43 -13.01
C SER A 98 5.39 -6.16 -13.07
N PRO A 99 4.37 -5.73 -12.31
CA PRO A 99 3.05 -6.31 -12.45
C PRO A 99 2.46 -5.90 -13.81
N ASP A 100 2.21 -6.88 -14.68
CA ASP A 100 1.50 -6.72 -15.96
C ASP A 100 0.00 -6.37 -15.80
N TYR A 101 -0.40 -5.73 -14.70
CA TYR A 101 -1.79 -5.34 -14.41
C TYR A 101 -2.13 -3.91 -14.85
N LEU A 102 -1.48 -3.43 -15.91
CA LEU A 102 -1.95 -2.29 -16.69
C LEU A 102 -2.37 -2.84 -18.05
N PHE A 103 -3.47 -2.32 -18.62
CA PHE A 103 -4.24 -2.81 -19.80
C PHE A 103 -5.26 -3.91 -19.44
N ASP A 104 -6.58 -3.79 -19.61
CA ASP A 104 -7.46 -2.80 -20.21
C ASP A 104 -8.80 -2.90 -19.46
N HIS A 105 -9.37 -1.76 -19.07
CA HIS A 105 -10.83 -1.66 -18.95
C HIS A 105 -11.23 -0.24 -19.32
N ASP A 106 -11.40 -0.05 -20.63
CA ASP A 106 -12.28 0.95 -21.19
C ASP A 106 -13.68 0.74 -20.58
N TYR A 107 -14.00 1.54 -19.56
CA TYR A 107 -15.38 1.79 -19.17
C TYR A 107 -15.89 2.96 -20.00
N GLU A 108 -16.14 2.73 -21.29
CA GLU A 108 -17.12 3.53 -22.02
C GLU A 108 -18.52 3.15 -21.47
N HIS A 109 -18.96 3.86 -20.44
CA HIS A 109 -20.39 4.00 -20.19
C HIS A 109 -20.81 5.36 -20.70
N GLU A 110 -21.23 5.40 -21.96
CA GLU A 110 -22.08 6.47 -22.49
C GLU A 110 -23.26 6.65 -21.54
N GLN A 111 -23.34 7.83 -20.92
CA GLN A 111 -24.59 8.35 -20.41
C GLN A 111 -25.35 8.92 -21.60
N GLU A 112 -26.44 8.29 -22.00
CA GLU A 112 -27.54 9.03 -22.58
C GLU A 112 -28.87 8.65 -21.94
N HIS A 113 -29.63 9.70 -21.71
CA HIS A 113 -30.74 9.83 -20.79
C HIS A 113 -31.97 10.18 -21.62
N ALA A 114 -33.02 9.36 -21.62
CA ALA A 114 -34.42 9.82 -21.62
C ALA A 114 -35.43 8.64 -21.65
N PRO A 115 -36.67 8.84 -21.11
CA PRO A 115 -37.63 7.78 -20.84
C PRO A 115 -38.69 7.56 -21.94
N ARG A 116 -39.27 6.35 -21.88
CA ARG A 116 -40.59 5.82 -22.33
C ARG A 116 -41.55 6.69 -23.18
N PRO A 117 -42.33 6.01 -24.03
CA PRO A 117 -43.75 5.78 -23.71
C PRO A 117 -44.06 4.34 -23.28
#